data_AF-A0A1S8NHV5-F1
#
_entry.id   AF-A0A1S8NHV5-F1
#
_cell.length_a   1.000
_cell.length_b   1.000
_cell.length_c   1.000
_cell.angle_alpha   90.00
_cell.angle_beta   90.00
_cell.angle_gamma   90.00
#
_symmetry.space_group_name_H-M   'P 1'
#
loop_
_entity.id
_entity.type
_entity.pdbx_description
1 polymer ?
#
loop_
_entity_poly.entity_id
_entity_poly.type
_entity_poly.pdbx_seq_one_letter_code
_entity_poly.pdbx_strand_id
1 'polypeptide(L)'
;MILETSVYSKIKIIKLEDFHKLNVLMEVNNLKVNKSQIARELGVDPRTVSKYLNVYVKPITRNCKSKIEAFDPVIKELLGKDSIQVFYYKHILWQYLK
;
A
#
# COMPACT_ATOMS: atom_id res chain seq x y z
N MET A 1 -31.99 -30.13 -14.00
CA MET A 1 -32.84 -28.92 -14.07
C MET A 1 -31.90 -27.74 -14.25
N ILE A 2 -31.91 -27.10 -15.42
CA ILE A 2 -31.06 -25.94 -15.71
C ILE A 2 -31.92 -24.71 -15.46
N LEU A 3 -31.49 -23.87 -14.52
CA LEU A 3 -32.17 -22.62 -14.17
C LEU A 3 -31.39 -21.48 -14.86
N GLU A 4 -31.86 -21.03 -16.01
CA GLU A 4 -31.38 -19.80 -16.61
C GLU A 4 -32.03 -18.62 -15.91
N THR A 5 -31.23 -17.82 -15.20
CA THR A 5 -31.71 -16.63 -14.48
C THR A 5 -31.00 -15.39 -15.02
N SER A 6 -31.77 -14.46 -15.58
CA SER A 6 -31.30 -13.13 -15.98
C SER A 6 -31.40 -12.18 -14.78
N VAL A 7 -30.39 -12.23 -13.90
CA VAL A 7 -30.34 -11.35 -12.72
C VAL A 7 -29.95 -9.94 -13.16
N TYR A 8 -30.92 -9.03 -13.18
CA TYR A 8 -30.65 -7.61 -13.37
C TYR A 8 -30.12 -6.99 -12.08
N SER A 9 -28.83 -6.66 -12.04
CA SER A 9 -28.18 -6.06 -10.88
C SER A 9 -27.54 -4.72 -11.25
N LYS A 10 -27.88 -3.67 -10.49
CA LYS A 10 -27.24 -2.35 -10.58
C LYS A 10 -26.20 -2.21 -9.47
N ILE A 11 -24.95 -2.03 -9.86
CA ILE A 11 -23.85 -1.76 -8.93
C ILE A 11 -23.50 -0.28 -9.06
N LYS A 12 -23.56 0.45 -7.95
CA LYS A 12 -23.14 1.85 -7.89
C LYS A 12 -21.78 1.93 -7.22
N ILE A 13 -20.81 2.52 -7.91
CA ILE A 13 -19.47 2.79 -7.39
C ILE A 13 -19.43 4.27 -7.02
N ILE A 14 -19.14 4.56 -5.76
CA ILE A 14 -19.06 5.94 -5.26
C ILE A 14 -17.63 6.28 -4.86
N LYS A 15 -16.88 5.31 -4.31
CA LYS A 15 -15.53 5.51 -3.79
C LYS A 15 -14.48 4.70 -4.56
N LEU A 16 -13.24 5.17 -4.50
CA LEU A 16 -12.08 4.46 -5.07
C LEU A 16 -11.80 3.12 -4.36
N GLU A 17 -12.18 2.99 -3.09
CA GLU A 17 -12.05 1.74 -2.33
C GLU A 17 -12.99 0.64 -2.84
N ASP A 18 -14.11 1.01 -3.47
CA ASP A 18 -15.09 0.05 -3.97
C ASP A 18 -14.58 -0.71 -5.21
N PHE A 19 -13.50 -0.25 -5.84
CA PHE A 19 -12.89 -0.93 -7.00
C PHE A 19 -12.33 -2.32 -6.66
N HIS A 20 -11.98 -2.57 -5.40
CA HIS A 20 -11.61 -3.92 -4.97
C HIS A 20 -12.76 -4.92 -5.17
N LYS A 21 -13.98 -4.52 -4.79
CA LYS A 21 -15.19 -5.33 -4.98
C LYS A 21 -15.52 -5.47 -6.46
N LEU A 22 -15.34 -4.40 -7.23
CA LEU A 22 -15.51 -4.45 -8.68
C LEU A 22 -14.55 -5.47 -9.31
N ASN A 23 -13.29 -5.50 -8.90
CA ASN A 23 -12.31 -6.44 -9.46
C ASN A 23 -12.72 -7.90 -9.22
N VAL A 24 -13.18 -8.23 -8.01
CA VAL A 24 -13.70 -9.58 -7.69
C VAL A 24 -14.89 -9.93 -8.60
N LEU A 25 -15.82 -9.00 -8.79
CA LEU A 25 -16.98 -9.23 -9.67
C LEU A 25 -16.58 -9.39 -11.13
N MET A 26 -15.56 -8.65 -11.59
CA MET A 26 -15.02 -8.79 -12.94
C MET A 26 -14.39 -10.16 -13.16
N GLU A 27 -13.62 -10.66 -12.19
CA GLU A 27 -12.95 -11.97 -12.28
C GLU A 27 -13.97 -13.11 -12.29
N VAL A 28 -14.97 -13.08 -11.39
CA VAL A 28 -15.99 -14.14 -11.29
C VAL A 28 -16.88 -14.20 -12.53
N ASN A 29 -17.21 -13.04 -13.13
CA ASN A 29 -18.15 -12.97 -14.24
C ASN A 29 -17.46 -12.73 -15.61
N ASN A 30 -16.12 -12.75 -15.65
CA ASN A 30 -15.30 -12.43 -16.82
C ASN A 30 -15.71 -11.13 -17.55
N LEU A 31 -16.01 -10.07 -16.78
CA LEU A 31 -16.56 -8.81 -17.30
C LEU A 31 -15.47 -7.83 -17.72
N LYS A 32 -15.66 -7.20 -18.88
CA LYS A 32 -14.80 -6.11 -19.37
C LYS A 32 -15.45 -4.75 -19.12
N VAL A 33 -14.90 -3.97 -18.19
CA VAL A 33 -15.38 -2.61 -17.89
C VAL A 33 -14.64 -1.53 -18.67
N ASN A 34 -15.38 -0.48 -19.03
CA ASN A 34 -14.82 0.71 -19.65
C ASN A 34 -14.20 1.64 -18.60
N LYS A 35 -12.88 1.51 -18.41
CA LYS A 35 -12.13 2.28 -17.41
C LYS A 35 -12.19 3.80 -17.64
N SER A 36 -12.17 4.24 -18.90
CA SER A 36 -12.19 5.67 -19.25
C SER A 36 -13.53 6.33 -18.95
N GLN A 37 -14.63 5.61 -19.14
CA GLN A 37 -15.95 6.10 -18.78
C GLN A 37 -16.07 6.26 -17.26
N ILE A 38 -15.67 5.24 -16.50
CA ILE A 38 -15.69 5.27 -15.04
C ILE A 38 -14.82 6.42 -14.51
N ALA A 39 -13.65 6.64 -15.11
CA ALA A 39 -12.76 7.74 -14.76
C ALA A 39 -13.42 9.12 -14.95
N ARG A 40 -14.16 9.33 -16.04
CA ARG A 40 -14.91 10.57 -16.31
C ARG A 40 -16.03 10.77 -15.30
N GLU A 41 -16.79 9.72 -14.98
CA GLU A 41 -17.90 9.79 -14.02
C GLU A 41 -17.41 10.10 -12.59
N LEU A 42 -16.25 9.58 -12.20
CA LEU A 42 -15.64 9.83 -10.90
C LEU A 42 -14.73 11.07 -10.85
N GLY A 43 -14.47 11.71 -11.99
CA GLY A 43 -13.55 12.86 -12.08
C GLY A 43 -12.10 12.53 -11.73
N VAL A 44 -11.64 11.30 -12.01
CA VAL A 44 -10.28 10.82 -11.71
C VAL A 44 -9.52 10.46 -12.98
N ASP A 45 -8.18 10.36 -12.90
CA ASP A 45 -7.37 9.90 -14.02
C ASP A 45 -7.63 8.40 -14.31
N PRO A 46 -7.73 7.97 -15.59
CA PRO A 46 -7.91 6.55 -15.95
C PRO A 46 -6.83 5.60 -15.40
N ARG A 47 -5.61 6.10 -15.17
CA ARG A 47 -4.52 5.36 -14.52
C ARG A 47 -4.84 5.12 -13.05
N THR A 48 -5.51 6.05 -12.38
CA THR A 48 -5.98 5.87 -11.00
C THR A 48 -7.00 4.74 -10.93
N VAL A 49 -7.98 4.70 -11.84
CA VAL A 49 -8.94 3.58 -11.93
C VAL A 49 -8.22 2.24 -12.08
N SER A 50 -7.24 2.17 -13.00
CA SER A 50 -6.46 0.95 -13.21
C SER A 50 -5.62 0.55 -11.98
N LYS A 51 -5.08 1.54 -11.26
CA LYS A 51 -4.29 1.32 -10.05
C LYS A 51 -5.14 0.69 -8.93
N TYR A 52 -6.33 1.25 -8.66
CA TYR A 52 -7.21 0.75 -7.60
C TYR A 52 -7.88 -0.59 -7.94
N LEU A 53 -8.07 -0.91 -9.22
CA LEU A 53 -8.47 -2.26 -9.66
C LEU A 53 -7.43 -3.33 -9.29
N ASN A 54 -6.14 -3.02 -9.43
CA ASN A 54 -5.02 -3.94 -9.12
C ASN A 54 -4.68 -3.98 -7.61
N VAL A 55 -5.69 -4.02 -6.74
CA VAL A 55 -5.53 -4.16 -5.29
C VAL A 55 -4.61 -3.10 -4.65
N TYR A 56 -4.64 -1.86 -5.17
CA TYR A 56 -3.92 -0.77 -4.54
C TYR A 56 -4.72 -0.15 -3.39
N VAL A 57 -4.13 -0.12 -2.21
CA VAL A 57 -4.64 0.64 -1.06
C VAL A 57 -3.78 1.88 -0.88
N LYS A 58 -4.40 3.06 -0.85
CA LYS A 58 -3.70 4.31 -0.57
C LYS A 58 -3.20 4.30 0.88
N PRO A 59 -1.89 4.43 1.14
CA PRO A 59 -1.40 4.53 2.50
C PRO A 59 -1.82 5.87 3.11
N ILE A 60 -2.14 5.87 4.41
CA ILE A 60 -2.54 7.07 5.16
C ILE A 60 -1.32 8.00 5.32
N THR A 61 -0.15 7.43 5.58
CA THR A 61 1.11 8.15 5.74
C THR A 61 2.08 7.81 4.61
N ARG A 62 2.92 8.77 4.25
CA ARG A 62 4.02 8.53 3.31
C ARG A 62 5.01 7.58 3.97
N ASN A 63 5.34 6.46 3.33
CA ASN A 63 6.46 5.63 3.75
C ASN A 63 7.76 6.41 3.51
N CYS A 64 8.25 7.08 4.56
CA CYS A 64 9.46 7.87 4.53
C CYS A 64 10.50 7.15 5.37
N LYS A 65 11.22 6.20 4.75
CA LYS A 65 12.33 5.53 5.44
C LYS A 65 13.38 6.57 5.81
N SER A 66 13.71 6.68 7.09
CA SER A 66 14.75 7.62 7.51
C SER A 66 16.13 7.07 7.10
N LYS A 67 17.11 7.94 6.85
CA LYS A 67 18.49 7.49 6.58
C LYS A 67 19.06 6.65 7.72
N ILE A 68 18.57 6.86 8.95
CA ILE A 68 19.00 6.19 10.18
C ILE A 68 18.40 4.78 10.30
N GLU A 69 17.22 4.55 9.72
CA GLU A 69 16.50 3.27 9.80
C GLU A 69 17.29 2.10 9.20
N ALA A 70 18.17 2.38 8.23
CA ALA A 70 19.10 1.39 7.68
C ALA A 70 20.17 0.94 8.69
N PHE A 71 20.48 1.77 9.67
CA PHE A 71 21.49 1.53 10.71
C PHE A 71 20.87 1.09 12.04
N ASP A 72 19.54 0.97 12.13
CA ASP A 72 18.85 0.47 13.32
C ASP A 72 19.44 -0.84 13.90
N PRO A 73 19.81 -1.87 13.10
CA PRO A 73 20.45 -3.07 13.64
C PRO A 73 21.84 -2.78 14.23
N VAL A 74 22.65 -1.96 13.57
CA VAL A 74 24.01 -1.59 14.03
C VAL A 74 23.94 -0.75 15.31
N ILE A 75 22.98 0.18 15.39
CA ILE A 75 22.75 1.01 16.57
C ILE A 75 22.31 0.13 17.75
N LYS A 76 21.41 -0.85 17.52
CA LYS A 76 20.97 -1.80 18.55
C LYS A 76 22.09 -2.73 19.02
N GLU A 77 23.00 -3.12 18.13
CA GLU A 77 24.17 -3.92 18.47
C GLU A 77 25.18 -3.13 19.32
N LEU A 78 25.48 -1.89 18.91
CA LEU A 78 26.45 -1.02 19.58
C LEU A 78 25.93 -0.45 20.92
N LEU A 79 24.62 -0.29 21.07
CA LEU A 79 23.98 0.27 22.27
C LEU A 79 23.13 -0.75 23.02
N GLY A 80 23.22 -2.04 22.67
CA GLY A 80 22.50 -3.12 23.32
C GLY A 80 22.99 -3.34 24.75
N LYS A 81 22.14 -3.86 25.64
CA LYS A 81 22.53 -4.14 27.04
C LYS A 81 23.67 -5.16 27.17
N ASP A 82 23.82 -6.01 26.16
CA ASP A 82 24.87 -7.03 26.08
C ASP A 82 26.17 -6.49 25.47
N SER A 83 26.15 -5.25 24.95
CA SER A 83 27.35 -4.59 24.46
C SER A 83 28.21 -4.17 25.66
N ILE A 84 29.49 -4.60 25.63
CA ILE A 84 30.47 -4.32 26.70
C ILE A 84 30.84 -2.83 26.76
N GLN A 85 30.49 -2.05 25.71
CA GLN A 85 30.97 -0.69 25.51
C GLN A 85 30.08 0.36 26.19
N VAL A 86 30.38 0.65 27.44
CA VAL A 86 29.86 1.83 28.14
C VAL A 86 30.68 3.06 27.74
N PHE A 87 30.28 3.75 26.66
CA PHE A 87 30.86 5.05 26.33
C PHE A 87 30.28 6.13 27.25
N TYR A 88 30.98 6.39 28.35
CA TYR A 88 30.53 7.36 29.36
C TYR A 88 30.45 8.80 28.83
N TYR A 89 31.23 9.13 27.79
CA TYR A 89 31.30 10.46 27.20
C TYR A 89 31.19 10.44 25.68
N LYS A 90 30.49 11.45 25.14
CA LYS A 90 30.28 11.63 23.69
C LYS A 90 31.59 11.60 22.92
N HIS A 91 32.65 12.27 23.38
CA HIS A 91 33.93 12.36 22.66
C HIS A 91 34.62 10.99 22.43
N ILE A 92 34.45 10.03 23.34
CA ILE A 92 35.05 8.70 23.25
C ILE A 92 34.36 7.89 22.14
N LEU A 93 33.03 8.00 22.03
CA LEU A 93 32.26 7.42 20.92
C LEU A 93 32.73 7.94 19.55
N TRP A 94 33.02 9.25 19.44
CA TRP A 94 33.48 9.86 18.19
C TRP A 94 34.86 9.39 17.75
N GLN A 95 35.75 9.00 18.67
CA GLN A 95 37.05 8.42 18.34
C GLN A 95 36.92 6.98 17.82
N TYR A 96 35.96 6.24 18.34
CA TYR A 96 35.71 4.84 17.95
C TYR A 96 35.05 4.71 16.57
N LEU A 97 34.17 5.65 16.19
CA LEU A 97 33.44 5.63 14.91
C LEU A 97 34.26 6.11 13.70
N LYS A 98 35.56 6.38 13.86
CA LYS A 98 36.43 6.99 12.85
C LYS A 98 37.40 5.96 12.29
#